data_AF-A0A7V2VL80-F1
#
_entry.id   AF-A0A7V2VL80-F1
#
_cell.length_a   1.000
_cell.length_b   1.000
_cell.length_c   1.000
_cell.angle_alpha   90.00
_cell.angle_beta   90.00
_cell.angle_gamma   90.00
#
_symmetry.space_group_name_H-M   'P 1'
#
loop_
_entity.id
_entity.type
_entity.pdbx_description
1 polymer ?
#
loop_
_entity_poly.entity_id
_entity_poly.type
_entity_poly.pdbx_seq_one_letter_code
_entity_poly.pdbx_strand_id
1 'polypeptide(L)' 'MPPIFKALASITAWILWIAGLVMGLSTLIIGIMAGRLFTTEAEPMSYYPISFAVALAYAVSAVVVMLLRKKME' A
#
# COMPACT_ATOMS: atom_id res chain seq x y z
N MET A 1 15.34 -18.07 -12.44
CA MET A 1 14.53 -17.24 -13.38
C MET A 1 15.41 -16.48 -14.38
N PRO A 2 14.94 -16.20 -15.62
CA PRO A 2 15.67 -15.33 -16.54
C PRO A 2 15.89 -13.93 -15.93
N PRO A 3 17.03 -13.27 -16.17
CA PRO A 3 17.38 -12.00 -15.52
C PRO A 3 16.34 -10.88 -15.70
N ILE A 4 15.67 -10.83 -16.85
CA ILE A 4 14.64 -9.82 -17.18
C ILE A 4 13.43 -9.92 -16.24
N PHE A 5 12.91 -11.13 -15.97
CA PHE A 5 11.77 -11.31 -15.07
C PHE A 5 12.12 -10.95 -13.63
N LYS A 6 13.38 -11.21 -13.21
CA LYS A 6 13.87 -10.84 -11.88
C LYS A 6 13.91 -9.31 -11.71
N ALA A 7 14.35 -8.59 -12.74
CA ALA A 7 14.34 -7.13 -12.74
C ALA A 7 12.90 -6.58 -12.71
N LEU A 8 12.01 -7.09 -13.58
CA LEU A 8 10.61 -6.67 -13.61
C LEU A 8 9.91 -6.89 -12.27
N ALA A 9 10.04 -8.07 -11.66
CA ALA A 9 9.43 -8.37 -10.37
C ALA A 9 9.91 -7.43 -9.25
N SER A 10 11.18 -7.02 -9.30
CA SER A 10 11.74 -6.05 -8.35
C SER A 10 11.10 -4.67 -8.54
N ILE A 11 11.01 -4.21 -9.79
CA ILE A 11 10.40 -2.92 -10.13
C ILE A 11 8.93 -2.91 -9.72
N THR A 12 8.17 -3.98 -10.03
CA THR A 12 6.77 -4.11 -9.63
C THR A 12 6.61 -4.07 -8.11
N ALA A 13 7.45 -4.77 -7.34
CA ALA A 13 7.40 -4.72 -5.89
C ALA A 13 7.63 -3.29 -5.35
N TRP A 14 8.59 -2.57 -5.90
CA TRP A 14 8.85 -1.18 -5.52
C TRP A 14 7.70 -0.23 -5.88
N ILE A 15 7.09 -0.40 -7.05
CA ILE A 15 5.92 0.39 -7.45
C ILE A 15 4.75 0.13 -6.48
N LEU A 16 4.45 -1.12 -6.18
CA LEU A 16 3.39 -1.48 -5.24
C LEU A 16 3.66 -0.92 -3.84
N TRP A 17 4.92 -0.97 -3.39
CA TRP A 17 5.33 -0.44 -2.10
C TRP A 17 5.16 1.08 -2.02
N ILE A 18 5.69 1.81 -3.02
CA ILE A 18 5.58 3.27 -3.08
C ILE A 18 4.10 3.69 -3.19
N ALA A 19 3.31 3.02 -4.03
CA ALA A 19 1.88 3.31 -4.17
C ALA A 19 1.13 3.12 -2.83
N GLY A 20 1.40 2.02 -2.12
CA GLY A 20 0.83 1.78 -0.80
C GLY A 20 1.20 2.88 0.21
N LEU A 21 2.47 3.29 0.25
CA LEU A 21 2.92 4.39 1.11
C LEU A 21 2.28 5.73 0.76
N VAL A 22 2.26 6.09 -0.53
CA VAL A 22 1.67 7.35 -0.99
C VAL A 22 0.19 7.42 -0.62
N MET A 23 -0.58 6.35 -0.87
CA MET A 23 -2.00 6.33 -0.50
C MET A 23 -2.21 6.37 1.02
N GLY A 24 -1.48 5.55 1.77
CA GLY A 24 -1.62 5.49 3.22
C GLY A 24 -1.27 6.81 3.89
N LEU A 25 -0.12 7.39 3.52
CA LEU A 25 0.32 8.68 4.05
C LEU A 25 -0.59 9.83 3.61
N SER A 26 -1.03 9.87 2.35
CA SER A 26 -1.96 10.93 1.89
C SER A 26 -3.30 10.86 2.63
N THR A 27 -3.85 9.65 2.81
CA THR A 27 -5.08 9.42 3.58
C THR A 27 -4.92 9.87 5.03
N LEU A 28 -3.77 9.56 5.64
CA LEU A 28 -3.45 9.97 7.01
C LEU A 28 -3.31 11.49 7.14
N ILE A 29 -2.57 12.14 6.24
CA ILE A 29 -2.40 13.60 6.24
C ILE A 29 -3.76 14.30 6.10
N ILE A 30 -4.58 13.89 5.12
CA ILE A 30 -5.90 14.48 4.88
C ILE A 30 -6.81 14.27 6.09
N GLY A 31 -6.85 13.07 6.65
CA GLY A 31 -7.70 12.77 7.81
C GLY A 31 -7.30 13.55 9.07
N ILE A 32 -6.00 13.80 9.27
CA ILE A 32 -5.51 14.62 10.39
C ILE A 32 -5.87 16.09 10.15
N MET A 33 -5.60 16.62 8.94
CA MET A 33 -5.91 18.00 8.59
C MET A 33 -7.42 18.30 8.68
N ALA A 34 -8.27 17.34 8.31
CA ALA A 34 -9.71 17.47 8.41
C ALA A 34 -10.24 17.31 9.84
N GLY A 35 -9.41 16.92 10.81
CA GLY A 35 -9.83 16.60 12.17
C GLY A 35 -10.72 15.35 12.28
N ARG A 36 -10.87 14.60 11.18
CA ARG A 36 -11.85 13.51 11.04
C ARG A 36 -11.34 12.15 11.53
N LEU A 37 -10.03 12.02 11.74
CA LEU A 37 -9.43 10.79 12.25
C LEU A 37 -9.62 10.58 13.77
N PHE A 38 -9.93 11.64 14.53
CA PHE A 38 -10.01 11.61 15.99
C PHE A 38 -11.36 12.07 16.55
N THR A 39 -12.36 12.18 15.67
CA THR A 39 -13.74 12.52 16.04
C THR A 39 -14.54 11.26 16.38
N THR A 40 -15.54 11.42 17.25
CA THR A 40 -16.50 10.37 17.59
C THR A 40 -17.67 10.30 16.60
N GLU A 41 -17.73 11.23 15.63
CA GLU A 41 -18.70 11.19 14.55
C GLU A 41 -18.40 10.02 13.62
N ALA A 42 -19.44 9.27 13.28
CA ALA A 42 -19.31 8.12 12.39
C ALA A 42 -19.05 8.59 10.96
N GLU A 43 -17.79 8.52 10.53
CA GLU A 43 -17.43 8.70 9.12
C GLU A 43 -17.86 7.47 8.30
N PRO A 44 -18.29 7.67 7.03
CA PRO A 44 -18.58 6.57 6.14
C PRO A 44 -17.38 5.62 6.03
N MET A 45 -17.63 4.32 6.18
CA MET A 45 -16.59 3.28 6.10
C MET A 45 -15.85 3.29 4.75
N SER A 46 -16.47 3.88 3.72
CA SER A 46 -15.92 4.09 2.39
C SER A 46 -14.74 5.05 2.32
N TYR A 47 -14.53 5.91 3.32
CA TYR A 47 -13.56 7.00 3.22
C TYR A 47 -12.19 6.61 3.79
N TYR A 48 -11.99 6.64 5.10
CA TYR A 48 -10.69 6.36 5.71
C TYR A 48 -10.39 4.86 5.85
N PRO A 49 -11.29 4.02 6.41
CA PRO A 49 -10.99 2.61 6.64
C PRO A 49 -10.69 1.84 5.36
N ILE A 50 -11.48 2.05 4.30
CA ILE A 50 -11.23 1.42 3.00
C ILE A 50 -9.92 1.92 2.39
N SER A 51 -9.64 3.23 2.41
CA SER A 51 -8.39 3.76 1.87
C SER A 51 -7.15 3.18 2.57
N PHE A 52 -7.20 3.01 3.89
CA PHE A 52 -6.14 2.32 4.64
C PHE A 52 -6.05 0.83 4.32
N ALA A 53 -7.19 0.13 4.18
CA ALA A 53 -7.20 -1.28 3.80
C ALA A 53 -6.59 -1.51 2.41
N VAL A 54 -6.91 -0.65 1.44
CA VAL A 54 -6.33 -0.70 0.10
C VAL A 54 -4.83 -0.40 0.16
N ALA A 55 -4.40 0.66 0.88
CA ALA A 55 -2.98 0.96 1.06
C ALA A 55 -2.19 -0.21 1.67
N LEU A 56 -2.78 -0.89 2.66
CA LEU A 56 -2.20 -2.08 3.28
C LEU A 56 -2.14 -3.26 2.29
N ALA A 57 -3.18 -3.47 1.48
CA ALA A 57 -3.18 -4.51 0.45
C ALA A 57 -2.04 -4.30 -0.58
N TYR A 58 -1.76 -3.06 -0.97
CA TYR A 58 -0.61 -2.73 -1.83
C TYR A 58 0.73 -3.03 -1.15
N ALA A 59 0.88 -2.65 0.12
CA ALA A 59 2.10 -2.93 0.89
C ALA A 59 2.33 -4.44 1.08
N VAL A 60 1.30 -5.20 1.43
CA VAL A 60 1.36 -6.67 1.55
C VAL A 60 1.68 -7.31 0.20
N SER A 61 1.05 -6.86 -0.87
CA SER A 61 1.31 -7.37 -2.23
C SER A 61 2.77 -7.16 -2.63
N ALA A 62 3.35 -5.99 -2.31
CA ALA A 62 4.78 -5.73 -2.54
C ALA A 62 5.68 -6.73 -1.82
N VAL A 63 5.38 -7.02 -0.54
CA VAL A 63 6.11 -8.02 0.26
C VAL A 63 5.96 -9.41 -0.34
N VAL A 64 4.76 -9.81 -0.74
CA VAL A 64 4.49 -11.11 -1.37
C VAL A 64 5.28 -11.24 -2.67
N VAL A 65 5.29 -10.22 -3.53
CA VAL A 65 6.09 -10.24 -4.78
C VAL A 65 7.58 -10.39 -4.49
N MET A 66 8.11 -9.71 -3.46
CA MET A 66 9.50 -9.89 -3.05
C MET A 66 9.80 -11.30 -2.51
N LEU A 67 8.89 -11.87 -1.73
CA LEU A 67 9.03 -13.24 -1.21
C LEU A 67 9.00 -14.27 -2.34
N LEU A 68 8.06 -14.13 -3.29
CA LEU A 68 7.98 -14.99 -4.47
C LEU A 68 9.25 -14.88 -5.31
N ARG A 69 9.75 -13.66 -5.54
CA ARG A 69 11.03 -13.44 -6.23
C ARG A 69 12.16 -14.21 -5.56
N LYS A 70 12.31 -14.11 -4.24
CA LYS A 70 13.35 -14.80 -3.48
C LYS A 70 13.23 -16.33 -3.53
N LYS A 71 12.01 -16.88 -3.55
CA LYS A 71 11.79 -18.33 -3.62
C LYS A 71 12.03 -18.95 -5.00
N MET A 72 12.13 -18.13 -6.05
CA MET A 72 12.39 -18.54 -7.43
C MET A 72 13.84 -18.27 -7.88
N GLU A 73 14.68 -17.78 -6.95
CA GLU A 73 16.14 -17.81 -7.06
C GLU A 73 16.63 -19.25 -6.90
#